data_AF-A0A7G5C5J0-F1
#
_entry.id   AF-A0A7G5C5J0-F1
#
_cell.length_a   1.000
_cell.length_b   1.000
_cell.length_c   1.000
_cell.angle_alpha   90.00
_cell.angle_beta   90.00
_cell.angle_gamma   90.00
#
_symmetry.space_group_name_H-M   'P 1'
#
loop_
_entity.id
_entity.type
_entity.pdbx_description
1 polymer ?
#
loop_
_entity_poly.entity_id
_entity_poly.type
_entity_poly.pdbx_seq_one_letter_code
_entity_poly.pdbx_strand_id
1 'polypeptide(L)' 'MAKVQPVVKVELDPLNPVPEICAAIMAVTPYHPGQEEAILIGVQEAIERRLNQLKKGVEQDGEQIRESSRSE' A
#
# COMPACT_ATOMS: atom_id res chain seq x y z
N MET A 1 -32.59 -9.96 5.38
CA MET A 1 -32.32 -9.04 4.25
C MET A 1 -30.93 -9.34 3.71
N ALA A 2 -30.77 -9.49 2.40
CA ALA A 2 -29.45 -9.64 1.80
C ALA A 2 -28.67 -8.33 1.94
N LYS A 3 -27.42 -8.38 2.41
CA LYS A 3 -26.50 -7.25 2.40
C LYS A 3 -25.87 -7.17 1.02
N VAL A 4 -26.25 -6.18 0.22
CA VAL A 4 -25.61 -5.91 -1.08
C VAL A 4 -24.46 -4.95 -0.83
N GLN A 5 -23.24 -5.34 -1.23
CA GLN A 5 -22.04 -4.50 -1.12
C GLN A 5 -21.41 -4.34 -2.51
N PRO A 6 -21.11 -3.11 -2.95
CA PRO A 6 -20.36 -2.90 -4.18
C PRO A 6 -18.93 -3.39 -3.99
N VAL A 7 -18.44 -4.21 -4.93
CA VAL A 7 -17.06 -4.73 -4.93
C VAL A 7 -16.41 -4.36 -6.25
N VAL A 8 -15.27 -3.69 -6.19
CA VAL A 8 -14.39 -3.46 -7.34
C VAL A 8 -13.28 -4.50 -7.30
N LYS A 9 -13.17 -5.33 -8.34
CA LYS A 9 -12.08 -6.30 -8.51
C LYS A 9 -11.15 -5.80 -9.61
N VAL A 10 -9.87 -5.63 -9.30
CA VAL A 10 -8.83 -5.25 -10.26
C VAL A 10 -7.74 -6.30 -10.23
N GLU A 11 -7.32 -6.77 -11.39
CA GLU A 11 -6.16 -7.64 -11.57
C GLU A 11 -5.00 -6.78 -12.03
N LEU A 12 -3.85 -6.91 -11.37
CA LEU A 12 -2.67 -6.10 -11.64
C LEU A 12 -1.57 -6.96 -12.28
N ASP A 13 -1.06 -6.55 -13.43
CA ASP A 13 0.20 -7.01 -14.01
C ASP A 13 1.40 -6.46 -13.23
N PRO A 14 2.15 -7.33 -12.52
CA PRO A 14 3.32 -6.90 -11.76
C PRO A 14 4.46 -6.35 -12.64
N LEU A 15 4.43 -6.59 -13.96
CA LEU A 15 5.41 -6.03 -14.90
C LEU A 15 5.09 -4.58 -15.29
N ASN A 16 3.86 -4.11 -15.04
CA ASN A 16 3.45 -2.73 -15.31
C ASN A 16 2.49 -2.16 -14.24
N PRO A 17 2.93 -2.06 -12.98
CA PRO A 17 2.01 -1.86 -11.85
C PRO A 17 1.48 -0.42 -11.71
N VAL A 18 2.23 0.59 -12.15
CA VAL A 18 1.87 2.00 -11.89
C VAL A 18 0.60 2.43 -12.63
N PRO A 19 0.46 2.21 -13.97
CA PRO A 19 -0.76 2.59 -14.67
C PRO A 19 -2.01 1.90 -14.12
N GLU A 20 -1.88 0.65 -13.69
CA GLU A 20 -3.01 -0.14 -13.20
C GLU A 20 -3.44 0.24 -11.79
N ILE A 21 -2.50 0.58 -10.89
CA ILE A 21 -2.83 1.15 -9.59
C ILE A 21 -3.57 2.48 -9.77
N CYS A 22 -3.12 3.33 -10.70
CA CYS A 22 -3.83 4.56 -11.03
C CYS A 22 -5.24 4.28 -11.57
N ALA A 23 -5.40 3.27 -12.45
CA ALA A 23 -6.71 2.86 -12.95
C ALA A 23 -7.63 2.36 -11.84
N ALA A 24 -7.12 1.61 -10.86
CA ALA A 24 -7.88 1.15 -9.70
C ALA A 24 -8.39 2.32 -8.85
N ILE A 25 -7.55 3.33 -8.60
CA ILE A 25 -7.94 4.55 -7.87
C ILE A 25 -9.06 5.27 -8.63
N MET A 26 -8.89 5.49 -9.94
CA MET A 26 -9.90 6.14 -10.79
C MET A 26 -11.21 5.36 -10.89
N ALA A 27 -11.19 4.03 -10.72
CA ALA A 27 -12.40 3.22 -10.70
C ALA A 27 -13.20 3.34 -9.39
N VAL A 28 -12.54 3.69 -8.27
CA VAL A 28 -13.17 3.77 -6.94
C VAL A 28 -13.68 5.16 -6.61
N THR A 29 -13.00 6.21 -7.06
CA THR A 29 -13.37 7.61 -6.75
C THR A 29 -14.80 8.01 -7.15
N PRO A 30 -15.39 7.56 -8.29
CA PRO A 30 -16.75 7.95 -8.68
C PRO A 30 -17.85 7.43 -7.74
N TYR A 31 -17.57 6.37 -6.98
CA TYR A 31 -18.50 5.85 -5.98
C TYR A 31 -18.56 6.71 -4.70
N HIS A 32 -17.72 7.73 -4.60
CA HIS A 32 -17.56 8.59 -3.43
C HIS A 32 -17.64 10.09 -3.81
N PRO A 33 -18.77 10.56 -4.36
CA PRO A 33 -18.90 11.93 -4.85
C PRO A 33 -18.68 12.94 -3.73
N GLY A 34 -17.88 13.97 -4.01
CA GLY A 34 -17.51 15.01 -3.04
C GLY A 34 -16.41 14.63 -2.04
N GLN A 35 -15.89 13.40 -2.10
CA GLN A 35 -14.75 12.95 -1.28
C GLN A 35 -13.51 12.61 -2.11
N GLU A 36 -13.57 12.83 -3.43
CA GLU A 36 -12.52 12.47 -4.38
C GLU A 36 -11.15 13.05 -3.97
N GLU A 37 -11.11 14.35 -3.69
CA GLU A 37 -9.88 15.03 -3.26
C GLU A 37 -9.34 14.45 -1.94
N ALA A 38 -10.20 14.21 -0.96
CA ALA A 38 -9.80 13.63 0.32
C ALA A 38 -9.25 12.20 0.17
N ILE A 39 -9.83 11.40 -0.72
CA ILE A 39 -9.32 10.06 -1.06
C ILE A 39 -7.94 10.16 -1.69
N LEU A 40 -7.75 11.05 -2.67
CA LEU A 40 -6.49 11.24 -3.36
C LEU A 40 -5.38 11.72 -2.41
N ILE A 41 -5.68 12.67 -1.52
CA ILE A 41 -4.76 13.13 -0.47
C ILE A 41 -4.39 11.97 0.47
N GLY A 42 -5.38 11.19 0.94
CA GLY A 42 -5.13 10.05 1.81
C GLY A 42 -4.25 8.98 1.16
N VAL A 43 -4.43 8.73 -0.15
CA VAL A 43 -3.57 7.83 -0.93
C VAL A 43 -2.15 8.39 -1.04
N GLN A 44 -2.00 9.69 -1.32
CA GLN A 44 -0.69 10.34 -1.36
C GLN A 44 0.07 10.18 -0.03
N GLU A 45 -0.59 10.48 1.09
CA GLU A 45 0.04 10.32 2.41
C GLU A 45 0.47 8.88 2.69
N ALA A 46 -0.35 7.89 2.31
CA ALA A 46 -0.01 6.48 2.49
C ALA A 46 1.24 6.09 1.68
N ILE A 47 1.35 6.58 0.44
CA ILE A 47 2.52 6.39 -0.42
C ILE A 47 3.75 7.06 0.19
N GLU A 48 3.65 8.31 0.63
CA GLU A 48 4.75 9.05 1.26
C GLU A 48 5.25 8.34 2.52
N ARG A 49 4.34 7.87 3.38
CA ARG A 49 4.69 7.07 4.57
C ARG A 49 5.46 5.81 4.18
N ARG A 50 5.01 5.08 3.16
CA ARG A 50 5.70 3.88 2.67
C ARG A 50 7.08 4.20 2.10
N LEU A 51 7.21 5.25 1.31
CA LEU A 51 8.51 5.68 0.77
C LEU A 51 9.48 6.08 1.89
N ASN A 52 8.99 6.78 2.92
CA ASN A 52 9.78 7.15 4.08
C ASN A 52 10.25 5.92 4.89
N GLN A 53 9.40 4.89 5.03
CA GLN A 53 9.82 3.62 5.64
C GLN A 53 10.92 2.93 4.83
N LEU A 54 10.80 2.88 3.50
CA LEU A 54 11.82 2.27 2.65
C LEU A 54 13.16 3.02 2.75
N LYS A 55 13.13 4.36 2.78
CA LYS A 55 14.33 5.18 2.96
C LYS A 55 15.02 4.93 4.30
N LYS A 56 14.24 4.77 5.38
CA LYS A 56 14.76 4.50 6.74
C LYS A 56 15.19 3.04 6.95
N GLY A 57 14.57 2.09 6.24
CA GLY A 57 14.87 0.66 6.31
C GLY A 57 16.21 0.25 5.69
N VAL A 58 16.88 1.13 4.93
CA VAL A 58 18.24 0.88 4.43
C VAL A 58 19.29 0.99 5.54
N GLU A 59 18.97 1.60 6.70
CA GLU A 59 19.93 1.80 7.81
C GLU A 59 19.88 0.71 8.91
N GLN A 60 19.00 -0.31 8.82
CA GLN A 60 18.77 -1.24 9.95
C GLN A 60 18.96 -2.74 9.69
N ASP A 61 19.35 -3.19 8.48
CA ASP A 61 19.69 -4.61 8.24
C ASP A 61 21.17 -4.91 8.52
N GLY A 62 21.63 -4.53 9.72
CA GLY A 62 23.04 -4.59 10.13
C GLY A 62 23.38 -5.40 11.38
N GLU A 63 22.42 -6.01 12.08
CA GLU A 63 22.75 -6.86 13.24
C GLU A 63 22.02 -8.21 13.19
N GLN A 64 22.71 -9.21 12.64
CA GLN A 64 22.43 -10.61 12.96
C GLN A 64 22.86 -10.87 14.40
N ILE A 65 21.91 -10.86 15.33
CA ILE A 65 22.10 -11.48 16.65
C ILE A 65 22.01 -12.99 16.45
N ARG A 66 23.13 -13.64 16.12
CA ARG A 66 23.30 -15.08 16.35
C ARG A 66 23.94 -15.23 17.73
N GLU A 67 23.12 -15.24 18.78
CA GLU A 67 23.58 -15.74 20.07
C GLU A 67 23.83 -17.25 19.95
N SER A 68 25.10 -17.58 19.73
CA SER A 68 25.67 -18.88 19.95
C SER A 68 25.84 -19.08 21.45
N SER A 69 24.88 -19.73 22.10
CA SER A 69 25.06 -20.23 23.47
C SER A 69 25.20 -21.75 23.44
N ARG A 70 26.44 -22.19 23.26
CA ARG A 70 26.95 -23.51 23.68
C ARG A 70 27.87 -23.27 24.87
N SER A 71 27.44 -23.69 26.07
CA SER A 71 28.17 -24.00 27.32
C SER A 71 27.06 -24.26 28.36
N GLU A 72 26.97 -25.29 29.19
CA GLU A 72 27.86 -26.37 29.68
C GLU A 72 26.96 -27.55 30.11
#